data_AF-A0A5B9E7S2-F1
#
_entry.id   AF-A0A5B9E7S2-F1
#
_cell.length_a   1.000
_cell.length_b   1.000
_cell.length_c   1.000
_cell.angle_alpha   90.00
_cell.angle_beta   90.00
_cell.angle_gamma   90.00
#
_symmetry.space_group_name_H-M   'P 1'
#
loop_
_entity.id
_entity.type
_entity.pdbx_description
1 polymer ?
#
loop_
_entity_poly.entity_id
_entity_poly.type
_entity_poly.pdbx_seq_one_letter_code
_entity_poly.pdbx_strand_id
1 'polypeptide(L)'
;MNSVQGRSIVIVAYRPRPGKEADLLQLTREHLPLLRAEGLATSREFIACRAADGTIVEVFEWEEGGIEKAHNNAKVKALWDRYFAACEIVPLNQLPEAAQMFAGFAPLALD
;
A
#
# COMPACT_ATOMS: atom_id res chain seq x y z
N MET A 1 2.94 12.16 4.26
CA MET A 1 2.97 10.92 5.09
C MET A 1 3.55 11.30 6.44
N ASN A 2 2.89 10.96 7.55
CA ASN A 2 3.47 11.13 8.88
C ASN A 2 4.58 10.09 9.05
N SER A 3 5.83 10.52 8.95
CA SER A 3 7.00 9.66 9.23
C SER A 3 7.24 9.64 10.74
N VAL A 4 7.22 8.45 11.33
CA VAL A 4 7.86 8.22 12.63
C VAL A 4 9.38 8.29 12.42
N GLN A 5 10.13 8.82 13.38
CA GLN A 5 11.59 8.85 13.29
C GLN A 5 12.16 7.42 13.25
N GLY A 6 12.99 7.11 12.25
CA GLY A 6 13.52 5.77 12.00
C GLY A 6 12.67 4.94 11.02
N ARG A 7 12.63 3.62 11.22
CA ARG A 7 11.73 2.72 10.48
C ARG A 7 10.28 3.00 10.86
N SER A 8 9.38 2.90 9.90
CA SER A 8 7.95 3.16 10.13
C SER A 8 7.08 2.10 9.47
N ILE A 9 6.22 1.46 10.26
CA ILE A 9 5.11 0.67 9.74
C ILE A 9 4.03 1.62 9.28
N VAL A 10 3.51 1.39 8.09
CA VAL A 10 2.41 2.17 7.51
C VAL A 10 1.25 1.26 7.16
N ILE A 11 0.05 1.82 7.29
CA ILE A 11 -1.20 1.22 6.82
C ILE A 11 -1.76 2.19 5.77
N VAL A 12 -1.96 1.70 4.56
CA VAL A 12 -2.45 2.52 3.44
C VAL A 12 -3.63 1.84 2.78
N ALA A 13 -4.61 2.63 2.33
CA ALA A 13 -5.81 2.15 1.67
C ALA A 13 -5.90 2.73 0.24
N TYR A 14 -6.08 1.84 -0.73
CA TYR A 14 -6.16 2.12 -2.16
C TYR A 14 -7.53 1.72 -2.69
N ARG A 15 -8.39 2.71 -2.94
CA ARG A 15 -9.73 2.47 -3.49
C ARG A 15 -9.65 2.38 -5.02
N PRO A 16 -9.96 1.23 -5.65
CA PRO A 16 -9.87 1.12 -7.10
C PRO A 16 -10.83 2.11 -7.78
N ARG A 17 -10.42 2.65 -8.92
CA ARG A 17 -11.34 3.32 -9.85
C ARG A 17 -12.22 2.26 -10.53
N PRO A 18 -13.40 2.64 -11.05
CA PRO A 18 -14.29 1.68 -11.72
C PRO A 18 -13.58 0.93 -12.86
N GLY A 19 -13.60 -0.41 -12.80
CA GLY A 19 -12.97 -1.27 -13.82
C GLY A 19 -11.44 -1.40 -13.69
N LYS A 20 -10.85 -0.91 -12.59
CA LYS A 20 -9.40 -0.96 -12.30
C LYS A 20 -9.05 -1.91 -11.16
N GLU A 21 -9.97 -2.78 -10.77
CA GLU A 21 -9.79 -3.72 -9.65
C GLU A 21 -8.65 -4.71 -9.92
N ALA A 22 -8.59 -5.26 -11.14
CA ALA A 22 -7.51 -6.17 -11.55
C ALA A 22 -6.16 -5.45 -11.67
N ASP A 23 -6.16 -4.24 -12.23
CA ASP A 23 -4.96 -3.40 -12.34
C ASP A 23 -4.38 -3.08 -10.95
N LEU A 24 -5.25 -2.69 -10.00
CA LEU A 24 -4.84 -2.39 -8.63
C LEU A 24 -4.31 -3.65 -7.92
N LEU A 25 -4.97 -4.81 -8.08
CA LEU A 25 -4.47 -6.07 -7.50
C LEU A 25 -3.08 -6.44 -8.02
N GLN A 26 -2.84 -6.26 -9.33
CA GLN A 26 -1.54 -6.50 -9.93
C GLN A 26 -0.47 -5.53 -9.37
N LEU A 27 -0.82 -4.25 -9.22
CA LEU A 27 0.06 -3.25 -8.61
C LEU A 27 0.42 -3.60 -7.16
N THR A 28 -0.54 -4.07 -6.37
CA THR A 28 -0.31 -4.54 -4.99
C THR A 28 0.68 -5.70 -4.93
N ARG A 29 0.65 -6.64 -5.89
CA ARG A 29 1.65 -7.72 -5.97
C ARG A 29 3.05 -7.19 -6.29
N GLU A 30 3.16 -6.13 -7.09
CA GLU A 30 4.43 -5.56 -7.51
C GLU A 30 5.06 -4.62 -6.46
N HIS A 31 4.22 -3.97 -5.65
CA HIS A 31 4.62 -2.82 -4.85
C HIS A 31 5.76 -3.12 -3.88
N LEU A 32 5.55 -4.01 -2.92
CA LEU A 32 6.58 -4.24 -1.91
C LEU A 32 7.82 -4.95 -2.45
N PRO A 33 7.73 -5.95 -3.37
CA PRO A 33 8.90 -6.49 -4.03
C PRO A 33 9.77 -5.40 -4.68
N LEU A 34 9.16 -4.42 -5.35
CA LEU A 34 9.88 -3.28 -5.93
C LEU A 34 10.54 -2.42 -4.84
N LEU A 35 9.81 -2.04 -3.79
CA LEU A 35 10.39 -1.23 -2.70
C LEU A 35 11.58 -1.91 -2.03
N ARG A 36 11.51 -3.24 -1.82
CA ARG A 36 12.62 -4.02 -1.25
C ARG A 36 13.81 -4.11 -2.19
N ALA A 37 13.57 -4.35 -3.49
CA ALA A 37 14.64 -4.39 -4.49
C ALA A 37 15.40 -3.07 -4.57
N GLU A 38 14.73 -1.96 -4.29
CA GLU A 38 15.32 -0.61 -4.25
C GLU A 38 15.88 -0.23 -2.86
N GLY A 39 15.86 -1.14 -1.88
CA GLY A 39 16.39 -0.91 -0.53
C GLY A 39 15.59 0.09 0.31
N LEU A 40 14.29 0.24 0.00
CA LEU A 40 13.40 1.26 0.60
C LEU A 40 12.51 0.68 1.70
N ALA A 41 12.27 -0.63 1.70
CA ALA A 41 11.43 -1.33 2.66
C ALA A 41 12.17 -2.51 3.30
N THR A 42 11.78 -2.87 4.51
CA THR A 42 12.44 -3.94 5.27
C THR A 42 12.03 -5.33 4.75
N SER A 43 12.66 -6.38 5.27
CA SER A 43 12.27 -7.77 5.00
C SER A 43 11.04 -8.23 5.78
N ARG A 44 10.45 -7.39 6.65
CA ARG A 44 9.26 -7.73 7.44
C ARG A 44 8.13 -8.18 6.52
N GLU A 45 7.48 -9.29 6.86
CA GLU A 45 6.33 -9.81 6.11
C GLU A 45 5.25 -8.74 5.94
N PHE A 46 4.64 -8.72 4.77
CA PHE A 46 3.66 -7.71 4.38
C PHE A 46 2.29 -8.32 4.25
N ILE A 47 1.30 -7.52 4.59
CA ILE A 47 -0.09 -7.94 4.60
C ILE A 47 -0.80 -7.09 3.58
N ALA A 48 -1.50 -7.72 2.64
CA ALA A 48 -2.55 -7.05 1.89
C ALA A 48 -3.89 -7.74 2.16
N CYS A 49 -4.93 -6.93 2.28
CA CYS A 49 -6.29 -7.39 2.47
C CYS A 49 -7.27 -6.49 1.72
N ARG A 50 -8.54 -6.89 1.67
CA ARG A 50 -9.59 -6.21 0.91
C ARG A 50 -10.76 -5.84 1.81
N ALA A 51 -11.16 -4.57 1.77
CA ALA A 51 -12.39 -4.09 2.37
C ALA A 51 -13.63 -4.52 1.56
N ALA A 52 -14.80 -4.40 2.19
CA ALA A 52 -16.07 -4.78 1.56
C ALA A 52 -16.38 -3.95 0.30
N ASP A 53 -15.89 -2.71 0.22
CA ASP A 53 -16.05 -1.82 -0.95
C ASP A 53 -15.04 -2.08 -2.08
N GLY A 54 -14.18 -3.09 -1.93
CA GLY A 54 -13.13 -3.43 -2.89
C GLY A 54 -11.81 -2.66 -2.70
N THR A 55 -11.74 -1.74 -1.74
CA THR A 55 -10.49 -1.06 -1.37
C THR A 55 -9.45 -2.07 -0.90
N ILE A 56 -8.23 -1.96 -1.42
CA ILE A 56 -7.09 -2.75 -0.96
C ILE A 56 -6.40 -2.00 0.19
N VAL A 57 -6.13 -2.71 1.29
CA VAL A 57 -5.34 -2.21 2.41
C VAL A 57 -4.01 -2.93 2.43
N GLU A 58 -2.92 -2.18 2.51
CA GLU A 58 -1.56 -2.72 2.62
C GLU A 58 -0.94 -2.30 3.96
N VAL A 59 -0.26 -3.24 4.62
CA VAL A 59 0.56 -3.02 5.82
C VAL A 59 1.98 -3.46 5.52
N PHE A 60 2.91 -2.51 5.59
CA PHE A 60 4.34 -2.77 5.35
C PHE A 60 5.22 -1.79 6.13
N GLU A 61 6.53 -2.07 6.15
CA GLU A 61 7.51 -1.29 6.91
C GLU A 61 8.53 -0.64 5.98
N TRP A 62 8.65 0.68 6.08
CA TRP A 62 9.72 1.44 5.45
C TRP A 62 11.04 1.24 6.18
N GLU A 63 12.14 1.17 5.43
CA GLU A 63 13.47 1.37 5.99
C GLU A 63 13.66 2.82 6.45
N GLU A 64 14.66 3.05 7.30
CA GLU A 64 15.03 4.40 7.72
C GLU A 64 15.41 5.27 6.50
N GLY A 65 14.76 6.43 6.38
CA GLY A 65 14.89 7.32 5.23
C GLY A 65 14.27 6.78 3.93
N GLY A 66 13.55 5.65 3.99
CA GLY A 66 13.00 4.97 2.82
C GLY A 66 11.97 5.80 2.07
N ILE A 67 11.14 6.56 2.79
CA ILE A 67 10.13 7.44 2.20
C ILE A 67 10.80 8.59 1.44
N GLU A 68 11.78 9.28 2.02
CA GLU A 68 12.46 10.39 1.35
C GLU A 68 13.22 9.92 0.10
N LYS A 69 13.86 8.75 0.17
CA LYS A 69 14.53 8.11 -0.97
C LYS A 69 13.53 7.71 -2.07
N ALA A 70 12.36 7.18 -1.69
CA ALA A 70 11.30 6.78 -2.62
C ALA A 70 10.83 7.95 -3.50
N HIS A 71 10.72 9.16 -2.92
CA HIS A 71 10.34 10.37 -3.67
C HIS A 71 11.33 10.78 -4.75
N ASN A 72 12.57 10.26 -4.74
CA ASN A 72 13.60 10.51 -5.73
C ASN A 72 13.90 9.29 -6.62
N ASN A 73 13.25 8.15 -6.37
CA ASN A 73 13.47 6.92 -7.12
C ASN A 73 12.57 6.86 -8.36
N ALA A 74 13.17 6.77 -9.54
CA ALA A 74 12.45 6.76 -10.82
C ALA A 74 11.51 5.55 -10.99
N LYS A 75 11.91 4.36 -10.51
CA LYS A 75 11.08 3.14 -10.60
C LYS A 75 9.86 3.24 -9.68
N VAL A 76 10.05 3.82 -8.49
CA VAL A 76 8.94 4.06 -7.55
C VAL A 76 7.96 5.08 -8.11
N LYS A 77 8.45 6.19 -8.68
CA LYS A 77 7.58 7.17 -9.35
C LYS A 77 6.74 6.53 -10.46
N ALA A 78 7.37 5.73 -11.32
CA ALA A 78 6.66 5.02 -12.40
C ALA A 78 5.60 4.04 -11.87
N LEU A 79 5.86 3.36 -10.75
CA LEU A 79 4.86 2.53 -10.07
C LEU A 79 3.71 3.38 -9.51
N TRP A 80 4.01 4.50 -8.85
CA TRP A 80 3.01 5.40 -8.28
C TRP A 80 2.12 6.05 -9.34
N ASP A 81 2.66 6.41 -10.50
CA ASP A 81 1.86 6.91 -11.62
C ASP A 81 0.79 5.89 -12.06
N ARG A 82 1.13 4.60 -12.07
CA ARG A 82 0.17 3.51 -12.34
C ARG A 82 -0.86 3.37 -11.21
N TYR A 83 -0.45 3.50 -9.95
CA TYR A 83 -1.39 3.55 -8.82
C TYR A 83 -2.37 4.73 -8.97
N PHE A 84 -1.90 5.94 -9.27
CA PHE A 84 -2.77 7.11 -9.42
C PHE A 84 -3.76 6.98 -10.58
N ALA A 85 -3.38 6.24 -11.64
CA ALA A 85 -4.27 5.88 -12.73
C ALA A 85 -5.30 4.81 -12.33
N ALA A 86 -4.93 3.86 -11.47
CA ALA A 86 -5.77 2.72 -11.09
C ALA A 86 -6.67 2.97 -9.87
N CYS A 87 -6.28 3.85 -8.93
CA CYS A 87 -6.94 4.01 -7.64
C CYS A 87 -6.87 5.43 -7.09
N GLU A 88 -7.62 5.66 -6.01
CA GLU A 88 -7.48 6.78 -5.11
C GLU A 88 -6.87 6.30 -3.78
N ILE A 89 -5.88 7.03 -3.26
CA ILE A 89 -5.35 6.77 -1.91
C ILE A 89 -6.30 7.43 -0.93
N VAL A 90 -6.91 6.65 -0.04
CA VAL A 90 -7.91 7.15 0.91
C VAL A 90 -7.41 7.02 2.36
N PRO A 91 -7.79 7.95 3.24
CA PRO A 91 -7.54 7.80 4.68
C PRO A 91 -8.16 6.51 5.22
N LEU A 92 -7.42 5.81 6.10
CA LEU A 92 -7.89 4.55 6.70
C LEU A 92 -9.24 4.69 7.42
N ASN A 93 -9.51 5.86 8.02
CA ASN A 93 -10.76 6.15 8.71
C ASN A 93 -11.97 6.33 7.77
N GLN A 94 -11.79 6.31 6.44
CA GLN A 94 -12.88 6.24 5.48
C GLN A 94 -13.35 4.80 5.21
N LEU A 95 -12.64 3.79 5.71
CA LEU A 95 -13.09 2.40 5.64
C LEU A 95 -14.05 2.12 6.82
N PRO A 96 -15.30 1.68 6.56
CA PRO A 96 -16.26 1.38 7.63
C PRO A 96 -15.75 0.37 8.67
N GLU A 97 -14.89 -0.56 8.24
CA GLU A 97 -14.25 -1.57 9.08
C GLU A 97 -13.35 -0.94 10.14
N ALA A 98 -12.70 0.18 9.83
CA ALA A 98 -11.80 0.88 10.76
C ALA A 98 -12.52 1.56 11.93
N ALA A 99 -13.85 1.69 11.88
CA ALA A 99 -14.67 2.19 12.98
C ALA A 99 -15.13 1.09 13.95
N GLN A 100 -14.90 -0.18 13.62
CA GLN A 100 -15.30 -1.32 14.46
C GLN A 100 -14.26 -1.59 15.55
N MET A 101 -14.68 -2.28 16.62
CA MET A 101 -13.77 -2.74 17.68
C MET A 101 -12.65 -3.64 17.13
N PHE A 102 -12.98 -4.44 16.11
CA PHE A 102 -12.04 -5.24 15.34
C PHE A 102 -12.30 -4.98 13.85
N ALA A 103 -11.33 -4.38 13.17
CA ALA A 103 -11.41 -4.15 11.73
C ALA A 103 -11.10 -5.45 10.97
N GLY A 104 -12.13 -6.10 10.44
CA GLY A 104 -12.01 -7.33 9.67
C GLY A 104 -11.92 -7.05 8.17
N PHE A 105 -10.97 -7.68 7.48
CA PHE A 105 -10.78 -7.55 6.04
C PHE A 105 -10.59 -8.93 5.40
N ALA A 106 -10.99 -9.09 4.14
CA ALA A 106 -10.77 -10.34 3.42
C ALA A 106 -9.28 -10.50 3.04
N PRO A 107 -8.65 -11.66 3.23
CA PRO A 107 -7.23 -11.85 2.89
C PRO A 107 -7.02 -11.75 1.37
N LEU A 108 -5.87 -11.21 0.96
CA LEU A 108 -5.40 -11.25 -0.42
C LEU A 108 -4.21 -12.21 -0.53
N ALA A 109 -4.31 -13.15 -1.48
CA ALA A 109 -3.17 -13.97 -1.89
C ALA A 109 -2.36 -13.18 -2.93
N LEU A 110 -1.05 -13.07 -2.68
CA LEU A 110 -0.12 -12.22 -3.43
C LEU A 110 0.98 -13.03 -4.12
N ASP A 111 0.74 -14.34 -4.21
CA ASP A 111 1.46 -15.32 -5.00
C ASP A 111 1.33 -15.08 -6.51
#